data_AF-A0A178AC90-F1
#
_entry.id   AF-A0A178AC90-F1
#
_cell.length_a   1.000
_cell.length_b   1.000
_cell.length_c   1.000
_cell.angle_alpha   90.00
_cell.angle_beta   90.00
_cell.angle_gamma   90.00
#
_symmetry.space_group_name_H-M   'P 1'
#
loop_
_entity.id
_entity.type
_entity.pdbx_description
1 polymer ?
#
loop_
_entity_poly.entity_id
_entity_poly.type
_entity_poly.pdbx_seq_one_letter_code
_entity_poly.pdbx_strand_id
1 'polypeptide(L)'
;HVDSPPVTVRVGVQPEAQDFTVHEGLISARSEFFRNALKVPWKESEERTIPLPEDEPKVFPVYLKLLYTSKLPIEQLAGEQPSIDEYMVLSKLYVMAEMLIDQATKDIVVQAMTAKSNEASADGSRYFPGLNCIQIMYHGTPENSPARCLIVQMYTDNDLDISDATSDTIIKDFAIDLAVNLMKNRPIRRVHEQCKS
;
A
#
# COMPACT_ATOMS: atom_id res chain seq x y z
N HIS A 1 11.56 15.76 -18.46
CA HIS A 1 11.43 15.86 -16.99
C HIS A 1 12.71 15.44 -16.23
N VAL A 2 13.71 14.84 -16.89
CA VAL A 2 15.00 14.49 -16.28
C VAL A 2 15.98 15.69 -16.31
N ASP A 3 15.70 16.70 -17.13
CA ASP A 3 16.52 17.91 -17.25
C ASP A 3 16.34 18.92 -16.10
N SER A 4 15.44 18.62 -15.15
CA SER A 4 15.22 19.48 -13.98
C SER A 4 16.32 19.28 -12.94
N PRO A 5 16.62 20.30 -12.11
CA PRO A 5 17.62 20.16 -11.04
C PRO A 5 17.30 18.99 -10.11
N PRO A 6 18.32 18.33 -9.56
CA PRO A 6 18.11 17.31 -8.55
C PRO A 6 17.68 17.94 -7.22
N VAL A 7 16.88 17.18 -6.47
CA VAL A 7 16.53 17.43 -5.07
C VAL A 7 16.91 16.21 -4.25
N THR A 8 17.23 16.43 -2.98
CA THR A 8 17.51 15.35 -2.04
C THR A 8 16.25 15.06 -1.24
N VAL A 9 15.92 13.79 -1.06
CA VAL A 9 14.86 13.32 -0.17
C VAL A 9 15.51 12.49 0.92
N ARG A 10 15.40 12.92 2.17
CA ARG A 10 15.93 12.22 3.33
C ARG A 10 14.82 11.38 3.95
N VAL A 11 14.93 10.07 3.86
CA VAL A 11 13.89 9.12 4.31
C VAL A 11 14.31 8.46 5.61
N GLY A 12 13.37 8.33 6.54
CA GLY A 12 13.58 7.73 7.86
C GLY A 12 14.22 8.67 8.88
N VAL A 13 14.49 8.12 10.06
CA VAL A 13 15.14 8.82 11.19
C VAL A 13 16.57 8.30 11.38
N GLN A 14 17.44 9.15 11.91
CA GLN A 14 18.82 8.76 12.24
C GLN A 14 18.82 7.69 13.36
N PRO A 15 19.75 6.71 13.33
CA PRO A 15 20.87 6.55 12.38
C PRO A 15 20.55 5.81 11.07
N GLU A 16 19.33 5.30 10.88
CA GLU A 16 18.95 4.52 9.69
C GLU A 16 18.53 5.36 8.47
N ALA A 17 18.44 6.68 8.64
CA ALA A 17 18.02 7.59 7.58
C ALA A 17 18.91 7.51 6.33
N GLN A 18 18.30 7.63 5.15
CA GLN A 18 19.01 7.60 3.88
C GLN A 18 18.60 8.76 2.98
N ASP A 19 19.58 9.33 2.29
CA ASP A 19 19.39 10.41 1.34
C ASP A 19 19.29 9.86 -0.08
N PHE A 20 18.26 10.29 -0.80
CA PHE A 20 17.98 9.88 -2.17
C PHE A 20 17.94 11.09 -3.09
N THR A 21 18.64 11.04 -4.21
CA THR A 21 18.62 12.11 -5.21
C THR A 21 17.60 11.82 -6.31
N VAL A 22 16.73 12.78 -6.59
CA VAL A 22 15.66 12.67 -7.60
C VAL A 22 15.48 13.97 -8.36
N HIS A 23 15.08 13.89 -9.62
CA HIS A 23 14.80 15.08 -10.44
C HIS A 23 13.51 15.78 -9.98
N GLU A 24 13.61 17.08 -9.67
CA GLU A 24 12.50 17.90 -9.17
C GLU A 24 11.25 17.80 -10.05
N GLY A 25 11.43 18.01 -11.35
CA GLY A 25 10.34 18.02 -12.32
C GLY A 25 9.68 16.66 -12.50
N LEU A 26 10.38 15.57 -12.19
CA LEU A 26 9.83 14.23 -12.21
C LEU A 26 8.95 13.98 -10.98
N ILE A 27 9.50 14.24 -9.79
CA ILE A 27 8.79 13.93 -8.53
C ILE A 27 7.62 14.89 -8.27
N SER A 28 7.77 16.18 -8.60
CA SER A 28 6.69 17.17 -8.49
C SER A 28 5.59 16.99 -9.54
N ALA A 29 5.87 16.36 -10.69
CA ALA A 29 4.81 16.05 -11.65
C ALA A 29 3.85 14.98 -11.09
N ARG A 30 4.41 14.03 -10.33
CA ARG A 30 3.73 12.85 -9.81
C ARG A 30 3.11 13.04 -8.44
N SER A 31 3.76 13.77 -7.55
CA SER A 31 3.34 13.97 -6.17
C SER A 31 2.96 15.42 -5.93
N GLU A 32 1.74 15.65 -5.44
CA GLU A 32 1.30 16.98 -5.03
C GLU A 32 2.05 17.46 -3.78
N PHE A 33 2.39 16.56 -2.86
CA PHE A 33 3.24 16.86 -1.70
C PHE A 33 4.54 17.52 -2.13
N PHE A 34 5.31 16.86 -3.01
CA PHE A 34 6.59 17.40 -3.50
C PHE A 34 6.40 18.68 -4.31
N ARG A 35 5.35 18.75 -5.14
CA ARG A 35 4.99 19.97 -5.89
C ARG A 35 4.76 21.17 -4.97
N ASN A 36 4.15 20.95 -3.82
CA ASN A 36 3.86 22.02 -2.86
C ASN A 36 5.08 22.33 -1.98
N ALA A 37 5.82 21.32 -1.53
CA ALA A 37 7.04 21.48 -0.75
C ALA A 37 8.11 22.31 -1.50
N LEU A 38 8.22 22.13 -2.82
CA LEU A 38 9.23 22.76 -3.68
C LEU A 38 8.84 24.14 -4.24
N LYS A 39 7.57 24.55 -4.13
CA LYS A 39 7.09 25.88 -4.58
C LYS A 39 7.53 27.02 -3.66
N VAL A 40 7.67 26.73 -2.37
CA VAL A 40 7.97 27.76 -1.37
C VAL A 40 9.46 28.02 -1.41
N PRO A 41 9.93 29.30 -1.48
CA PRO A 41 11.33 29.61 -1.26
C PRO A 41 11.68 29.23 0.19
N TRP A 42 12.15 28.00 0.35
CA TRP A 42 12.57 27.46 1.64
C TRP A 42 13.70 28.33 2.19
N LYS A 43 13.49 28.87 3.39
CA LYS A 43 14.42 29.81 4.06
C LYS A 43 15.71 29.14 4.56
N GLU A 44 15.90 27.86 4.31
CA GLU A 44 17.08 27.07 4.68
C GLU A 44 17.81 26.64 3.39
N SER A 45 18.25 27.63 2.61
CA SER A 45 18.81 27.44 1.26
C SER A 45 20.30 27.10 1.25
N GLU A 46 20.71 26.03 1.93
CA GLU A 46 21.99 25.38 1.62
C GLU A 46 21.84 23.91 1.19
N GLU A 47 20.77 23.21 1.60
CA GLU A 47 20.50 21.84 1.17
C GLU A 47 19.05 21.73 0.71
N ARG A 48 18.79 21.52 -0.58
CA ARG A 48 17.44 21.22 -1.16
C ARG A 48 16.97 19.82 -0.73
N THR A 49 16.87 19.61 0.58
CA THR A 49 16.61 18.33 1.21
C THR A 49 15.20 18.32 1.81
N ILE A 50 14.37 17.38 1.36
CA ILE A 50 13.01 17.20 1.85
C ILE A 50 12.98 15.99 2.80
N PRO A 51 12.64 16.16 4.09
CA PRO A 51 12.59 15.06 5.04
C PRO A 51 11.28 14.28 4.94
N LEU A 52 11.39 12.95 5.01
CA LEU A 52 10.31 11.97 5.10
C LEU A 52 10.58 11.03 6.30
N PRO A 53 10.41 11.50 7.54
CA PRO A 53 10.90 10.78 8.73
C PRO A 53 10.07 9.54 9.08
N GLU A 54 8.79 9.50 8.68
CA GLU A 54 7.86 8.41 9.01
C GLU A 54 7.94 7.25 7.98
N ASP A 55 8.64 7.47 6.87
CA ASP A 55 8.78 6.49 5.80
C ASP A 55 9.99 5.58 5.98
N GLU A 56 9.87 4.35 5.49
CA GLU A 56 10.95 3.37 5.53
C GLU A 56 11.93 3.56 4.36
N PRO A 57 13.25 3.73 4.64
CA PRO A 57 14.27 3.86 3.60
C PRO A 57 14.32 2.70 2.61
N LYS A 58 13.86 1.50 3.00
CA LYS A 58 13.82 0.31 2.14
C LYS A 58 12.71 0.35 1.10
N VAL A 59 11.65 1.13 1.31
CA VAL A 59 10.49 1.21 0.42
C VAL A 59 10.67 2.32 -0.61
N PHE A 60 11.35 3.41 -0.25
CA PHE A 60 11.54 4.55 -1.14
C PHE A 60 12.25 4.21 -2.47
N PRO A 61 13.25 3.31 -2.53
CA PRO A 61 13.82 2.85 -3.80
C PRO A 61 12.79 2.22 -4.76
N VAL A 62 11.78 1.53 -4.23
CA VAL A 62 10.68 0.95 -5.02
C VAL A 62 9.85 2.07 -5.62
N TYR A 63 9.52 3.10 -4.83
CA TYR A 63 8.83 4.30 -5.30
C TYR A 63 9.63 5.02 -6.39
N LEU A 64 10.93 5.26 -6.19
CA LEU A 64 11.79 5.89 -7.19
C LEU A 64 11.86 5.07 -8.48
N LYS A 65 12.04 3.75 -8.40
CA LYS A 65 12.11 2.92 -9.59
C LYS A 65 10.79 2.96 -10.36
N LEU A 66 9.65 2.92 -9.66
CA LEU A 66 8.34 3.12 -10.28
C LEU A 66 8.24 4.50 -10.94
N LEU A 67 8.68 5.55 -10.25
CA LEU A 67 8.66 6.93 -10.72
C LEU A 67 9.42 7.10 -12.04
N TYR A 68 10.61 6.49 -12.16
CA TYR A 68 11.44 6.58 -13.37
C TYR A 68 11.00 5.66 -14.50
N THR A 69 10.51 4.46 -14.18
CA THR A 69 10.26 3.42 -15.20
C THR A 69 8.79 3.24 -15.54
N SER A 70 7.88 3.86 -14.76
CA SER A 70 6.44 3.60 -14.79
C SER A 70 6.07 2.12 -14.60
N LYS A 71 6.97 1.33 -14.00
CA LYS A 71 6.80 -0.11 -13.74
C LYS A 71 7.13 -0.43 -12.29
N LEU A 72 6.30 -1.24 -11.65
CA LEU A 72 6.62 -1.77 -10.34
C LEU A 72 7.73 -2.82 -10.46
N PRO A 73 8.77 -2.78 -9.63
CA PRO A 73 9.86 -3.75 -9.67
C PRO A 73 9.51 -5.04 -8.90
N ILE A 74 8.31 -5.60 -9.11
CA ILE A 74 7.79 -6.75 -8.35
C ILE A 74 8.68 -7.98 -8.54
N GLU A 75 9.15 -8.23 -9.77
CA GLU A 75 10.04 -9.34 -10.11
C GLU A 75 11.40 -9.31 -9.38
N GLN A 76 11.83 -8.14 -8.88
CA GLN A 76 13.08 -8.00 -8.13
C GLN A 76 12.89 -8.09 -6.62
N LEU A 77 11.64 -8.04 -6.16
CA LEU A 77 11.25 -8.25 -4.76
C LEU A 77 10.96 -9.74 -4.50
N ALA A 78 10.64 -10.50 -5.55
CA ALA A 78 10.47 -11.93 -5.52
C ALA A 78 11.83 -12.65 -5.46
N GLY A 79 12.12 -13.34 -4.35
CA GLY A 79 13.11 -14.42 -4.35
C GLY A 79 12.58 -15.66 -5.07
N GLU A 80 13.23 -16.82 -4.89
CA GLU A 80 12.76 -18.12 -5.46
C GLU A 80 11.38 -18.57 -4.93
N GLN A 81 10.79 -17.84 -3.98
CA GLN A 81 9.44 -18.00 -3.46
C GLN A 81 8.78 -16.61 -3.38
N PRO A 82 7.52 -16.42 -3.85
CA PRO A 82 6.78 -15.17 -3.64
C PRO A 82 6.48 -15.03 -2.15
N SER A 83 7.34 -14.34 -1.41
CA SER A 83 7.22 -14.25 0.05
C SER A 83 6.12 -13.26 0.46
N ILE A 84 5.64 -13.46 1.69
CA ILE A 84 4.80 -12.53 2.48
C ILE A 84 5.29 -11.05 2.36
N ASP A 85 6.58 -10.84 2.04
CA ASP A 85 7.20 -9.53 1.92
C ASP A 85 6.64 -8.70 0.75
N GLU A 86 6.16 -9.31 -0.34
CA GLU A 86 5.68 -8.53 -1.50
C GLU A 86 4.42 -7.73 -1.19
N TYR A 87 3.41 -8.37 -0.57
CA TYR A 87 2.21 -7.65 -0.14
C TYR A 87 2.54 -6.60 0.92
N MET A 88 3.51 -6.87 1.81
CA MET A 88 3.98 -5.87 2.76
C MET A 88 4.62 -4.66 2.07
N VAL A 89 5.48 -4.88 1.06
CA VAL A 89 6.10 -3.79 0.29
C VAL A 89 5.03 -2.99 -0.46
N LEU A 90 4.07 -3.67 -1.10
CA LEU A 90 2.95 -3.02 -1.77
C LEU A 90 2.09 -2.21 -0.80
N SER A 91 1.78 -2.75 0.39
CA SER A 91 1.03 -2.02 1.42
C SER A 91 1.76 -0.75 1.88
N LYS A 92 3.06 -0.84 2.15
CA LYS A 92 3.87 0.31 2.55
C LYS A 92 3.99 1.34 1.42
N LEU A 93 4.17 0.87 0.18
CA LEU A 93 4.22 1.75 -0.99
C LEU A 93 2.89 2.48 -1.21
N TYR A 94 1.75 1.82 -0.97
CA TYR A 94 0.44 2.48 -1.04
C TYR A 94 0.33 3.59 0.01
N VAL A 95 0.68 3.31 1.27
CA VAL A 95 0.63 4.29 2.37
C VAL A 95 1.55 5.48 2.08
N MET A 96 2.77 5.22 1.61
CA MET A 96 3.69 6.27 1.15
C MET A 96 3.05 7.11 0.03
N ALA A 97 2.41 6.47 -0.96
CA ALA A 97 1.73 7.19 -2.03
C ALA A 97 0.50 7.99 -1.58
N GLU A 98 -0.19 7.54 -0.52
CA GLU A 98 -1.26 8.28 0.14
C GLU A 98 -0.73 9.57 0.76
N MET A 99 0.37 9.49 1.53
CA MET A 99 1.04 10.65 2.12
C MET A 99 1.60 11.60 1.06
N LEU A 100 2.21 11.05 0.00
CA LEU A 100 2.77 11.83 -1.10
C LEU A 100 1.72 12.42 -2.05
N ILE A 101 0.44 12.06 -1.87
CA ILE A 101 -0.66 12.46 -2.75
C ILE A 101 -0.34 12.08 -4.21
N ASP A 102 0.11 10.85 -4.44
CA ASP A 102 0.43 10.27 -5.75
C ASP A 102 -0.64 9.22 -6.13
N GLN A 103 -1.74 9.70 -6.73
CA GLN A 103 -2.88 8.86 -7.10
C GLN A 103 -2.49 7.74 -8.08
N ALA A 104 -1.62 8.04 -9.05
CA ALA A 104 -1.25 7.06 -10.05
C ALA A 104 -0.39 5.93 -9.46
N THR A 105 0.39 6.19 -8.40
CA THR A 105 1.06 5.11 -7.66
C THR A 105 0.05 4.26 -6.88
N LYS A 106 -0.94 4.89 -6.22
CA LYS A 106 -2.03 4.16 -5.54
C LYS A 106 -2.78 3.22 -6.49
N ASP A 107 -3.13 3.71 -7.68
CA ASP A 107 -3.84 2.91 -8.71
C ASP A 107 -3.00 1.73 -9.19
N ILE A 108 -1.71 1.95 -9.43
CA ILE A 108 -0.77 0.90 -9.85
C ILE A 108 -0.63 -0.17 -8.76
N VAL A 109 -0.56 0.22 -7.48
CA VAL A 109 -0.47 -0.73 -6.37
C VAL A 109 -1.75 -1.55 -6.22
N VAL A 110 -2.92 -0.92 -6.33
CA VAL A 110 -4.22 -1.63 -6.31
C VAL A 110 -4.31 -2.65 -7.44
N GLN A 111 -3.90 -2.28 -8.65
CA GLN A 111 -3.85 -3.19 -9.79
C GLN A 111 -2.89 -4.35 -9.56
N ALA A 112 -1.70 -4.08 -9.03
CA ALA A 112 -0.70 -5.11 -8.74
C ALA A 112 -1.18 -6.10 -7.67
N MET A 113 -1.76 -5.61 -6.57
CA MET A 113 -2.32 -6.48 -5.53
C MET A 113 -3.48 -7.33 -6.07
N THR A 114 -4.35 -6.75 -6.90
CA THR A 114 -5.46 -7.48 -7.52
C THR A 114 -4.96 -8.56 -8.47
N ALA A 115 -4.00 -8.24 -9.34
CA ALA A 115 -3.39 -9.21 -10.24
C ALA A 115 -2.76 -10.37 -9.45
N LYS A 116 -1.95 -10.03 -8.43
CA LYS A 116 -1.28 -11.01 -7.57
C LYS A 116 -2.26 -11.93 -6.85
N SER A 117 -3.38 -11.42 -6.33
CA SER A 117 -4.39 -12.26 -5.66
C SER A 117 -5.07 -13.27 -6.59
N ASN A 118 -5.03 -13.03 -7.91
CA ASN A 118 -5.61 -13.92 -8.91
C ASN A 118 -4.58 -14.90 -9.50
N GLU A 119 -3.29 -14.69 -9.24
CA GLU A 119 -2.23 -15.60 -9.65
C GLU A 119 -2.25 -16.88 -8.80
N ALA A 120 -2.34 -18.03 -9.46
CA ALA A 120 -2.20 -19.31 -8.81
C ALA A 120 -0.71 -19.68 -8.70
N SER A 121 -0.31 -20.09 -7.51
CA SER A 121 1.00 -20.65 -7.23
C SER A 121 1.21 -21.98 -7.95
N ALA A 122 2.46 -22.45 -8.02
CA ALA A 122 2.80 -23.72 -8.65
C ALA A 122 2.07 -24.94 -8.04
N ASP A 123 1.68 -24.84 -6.76
CA ASP A 123 0.89 -25.85 -6.03
C ASP A 123 -0.64 -25.64 -6.17
N GLY A 124 -1.09 -24.65 -6.93
CA GLY A 124 -2.49 -24.28 -7.12
C GLY A 124 -3.08 -23.43 -5.98
N SER A 125 -2.29 -23.12 -4.94
CA SER A 125 -2.70 -22.20 -3.88
C SER A 125 -2.74 -20.75 -4.39
N ARG A 126 -3.42 -19.88 -3.64
CA ARG A 126 -3.38 -18.43 -3.85
C ARG A 126 -2.92 -17.76 -2.57
N TYR A 127 -2.09 -16.73 -2.72
CA TYR A 127 -1.58 -15.96 -1.59
C TYR A 127 -2.25 -14.60 -1.50
N PHE A 128 -2.57 -14.20 -0.27
CA PHE A 128 -3.29 -12.97 0.03
C PHE A 128 -2.55 -12.14 1.09
N PRO A 129 -2.84 -10.83 1.20
CA PRO A 129 -2.23 -10.00 2.23
C PRO A 129 -2.55 -10.53 3.63
N GLY A 130 -1.54 -10.76 4.47
CA GLY A 130 -1.74 -11.17 5.87
C GLY A 130 -2.05 -10.01 6.81
N LEU A 131 -2.25 -10.30 8.11
CA LEU A 131 -2.65 -9.30 9.13
C LEU A 131 -1.74 -8.06 9.19
N ASN A 132 -0.42 -8.22 9.03
CA ASN A 132 0.51 -7.09 8.99
C ASN A 132 0.20 -6.11 7.85
N CYS A 133 -0.25 -6.61 6.70
CA CYS A 133 -0.63 -5.78 5.56
C CYS A 133 -1.88 -4.96 5.87
N ILE A 134 -2.84 -5.58 6.57
CA ILE A 134 -4.06 -4.91 7.06
C ILE A 134 -3.68 -3.79 8.03
N GLN A 135 -2.78 -4.06 8.97
CA GLN A 135 -2.27 -3.08 9.94
C GLN A 135 -1.63 -1.87 9.25
N ILE A 136 -0.74 -2.12 8.30
CA ILE A 136 -0.09 -1.06 7.53
C ILE A 136 -1.15 -0.20 6.83
N MET A 137 -2.10 -0.83 6.11
CA MET A 137 -3.10 -0.08 5.35
C MET A 137 -4.08 0.69 6.22
N TYR A 138 -4.63 0.08 7.28
CA TYR A 138 -5.61 0.75 8.13
C TYR A 138 -4.98 1.87 8.97
N HIS A 139 -3.73 1.75 9.42
CA HIS A 139 -3.07 2.86 10.10
C HIS A 139 -2.62 3.97 9.15
N GLY A 140 -2.23 3.62 7.93
CA GLY A 140 -1.65 4.56 6.97
C GLY A 140 -2.62 5.18 5.97
N THR A 141 -3.93 4.90 6.05
CA THR A 141 -4.92 5.39 5.08
C THR A 141 -6.21 5.87 5.76
N PRO A 142 -6.99 6.78 5.15
CA PRO A 142 -8.29 7.20 5.69
C PRO A 142 -9.36 6.12 5.53
N GLU A 143 -10.48 6.25 6.28
CA GLU A 143 -11.59 5.29 6.32
C GLU A 143 -12.15 4.89 4.95
N ASN A 144 -12.17 5.82 3.98
CA ASN A 144 -12.70 5.60 2.64
C ASN A 144 -11.62 5.28 1.60
N SER A 145 -10.42 4.85 2.02
CA SER A 145 -9.34 4.56 1.09
C SER A 145 -9.64 3.31 0.24
N PRO A 146 -9.42 3.36 -1.09
CA PRO A 146 -9.55 2.19 -1.97
C PRO A 146 -8.74 0.97 -1.52
N ALA A 147 -7.60 1.18 -0.86
CA ALA A 147 -6.79 0.13 -0.26
C ALA A 147 -7.55 -0.70 0.79
N ARG A 148 -8.28 -0.03 1.71
CA ARG A 148 -9.10 -0.71 2.72
C ARG A 148 -10.20 -1.52 2.06
N CYS A 149 -10.90 -0.94 1.08
CA CYS A 149 -11.93 -1.63 0.31
C CYS A 149 -11.39 -2.88 -0.40
N LEU A 150 -10.20 -2.80 -1.02
CA LEU A 150 -9.56 -3.90 -1.72
C LEU A 150 -9.25 -5.07 -0.78
N ILE A 151 -8.61 -4.80 0.37
CA ILE A 151 -8.30 -5.85 1.35
C ILE A 151 -9.59 -6.51 1.85
N VAL A 152 -10.60 -5.72 2.23
CA VAL A 152 -11.89 -6.24 2.69
C VAL A 152 -12.54 -7.13 1.64
N GLN A 153 -12.47 -6.74 0.36
CA GLN A 153 -12.98 -7.54 -0.74
C GLN A 153 -12.22 -8.86 -0.90
N MET A 154 -10.89 -8.85 -0.84
CA MET A 154 -10.08 -10.07 -0.89
C MET A 154 -10.45 -11.07 0.22
N TYR A 155 -10.69 -10.58 1.44
CA TYR A 155 -11.14 -11.41 2.57
C TYR A 155 -12.60 -11.83 2.50
N THR A 156 -13.43 -11.15 1.70
CA THR A 156 -14.84 -11.52 1.50
C THR A 156 -14.98 -12.57 0.40
N ASP A 157 -14.22 -12.43 -0.68
CA ASP A 157 -14.35 -13.25 -1.89
C ASP A 157 -13.58 -14.58 -1.79
N ASN A 158 -12.70 -14.72 -0.80
CA ASN A 158 -11.84 -15.89 -0.63
C ASN A 158 -12.00 -16.50 0.77
N ASP A 159 -11.82 -17.81 0.87
CA ASP A 159 -11.93 -18.57 2.12
C ASP A 159 -10.66 -18.38 2.98
N LEU A 160 -10.43 -17.13 3.39
CA LEU A 160 -9.26 -16.73 4.17
C LEU A 160 -9.50 -16.97 5.65
N ASP A 161 -8.64 -17.80 6.24
CA ASP A 161 -8.67 -18.12 7.65
C ASP A 161 -8.00 -17.01 8.47
N ILE A 162 -8.79 -16.28 9.25
CA ILE A 162 -8.32 -15.35 10.30
C ILE A 162 -8.75 -15.82 11.69
N SER A 163 -9.08 -17.11 11.85
CA SER A 163 -9.58 -17.66 13.12
C SER A 163 -8.56 -17.56 14.26
N ASP A 164 -7.27 -17.55 13.93
CA ASP A 164 -6.19 -17.33 14.90
C ASP A 164 -6.02 -15.84 15.29
N ALA A 165 -6.72 -14.91 14.62
CA ALA A 165 -6.66 -13.49 14.98
C ALA A 165 -7.38 -13.25 16.32
N THR A 166 -6.69 -12.59 17.24
CA THR A 166 -7.20 -12.20 18.56
C THR A 166 -7.71 -10.77 18.54
N SER A 167 -8.47 -10.36 19.57
CA SER A 167 -8.90 -8.96 19.76
C SER A 167 -7.74 -7.97 19.79
N ASP A 168 -6.55 -8.42 20.17
CA ASP A 168 -5.35 -7.60 20.32
C ASP A 168 -4.57 -7.46 19.00
N THR A 169 -4.82 -8.35 18.04
CA THR A 169 -4.12 -8.38 16.74
C THR A 169 -5.00 -7.88 15.60
N ILE A 170 -6.31 -8.11 15.68
CA ILE A 170 -7.28 -7.65 14.68
C ILE A 170 -7.62 -6.17 14.86
N ILE A 171 -7.61 -5.43 13.75
CA ILE A 171 -8.01 -4.03 13.75
C ILE A 171 -9.54 -3.97 13.82
N LYS A 172 -10.07 -3.22 14.78
CA LYS A 172 -11.52 -3.09 15.01
C LYS A 172 -12.25 -2.60 13.76
N ASP A 173 -11.73 -1.56 13.12
CA ASP A 173 -12.33 -0.99 11.91
C ASP A 173 -12.34 -2.02 10.77
N PHE A 174 -11.26 -2.78 10.61
CA PHE A 174 -11.22 -3.87 9.61
C PHE A 174 -12.27 -4.94 9.91
N ALA A 175 -12.41 -5.38 11.16
CA ALA A 175 -13.40 -6.37 11.54
C ALA A 175 -14.84 -5.88 11.25
N ILE A 176 -15.11 -4.58 11.49
CA ILE A 176 -16.39 -3.95 11.18
C ILE A 176 -16.61 -3.91 9.66
N ASP A 177 -15.64 -3.42 8.90
CA ASP A 177 -15.75 -3.32 7.44
C ASP A 177 -15.96 -4.70 6.80
N LEU A 178 -15.21 -5.70 7.25
CA LEU A 178 -15.34 -7.08 6.81
C LEU A 178 -16.71 -7.67 7.16
N ALA A 179 -17.19 -7.49 8.39
CA ALA A 179 -18.51 -7.97 8.79
C ALA A 179 -19.63 -7.32 7.96
N VAL A 180 -19.54 -6.00 7.73
CA VAL A 180 -20.48 -5.27 6.87
C VAL A 180 -20.44 -5.79 5.43
N ASN A 181 -19.25 -6.05 4.88
CA ASN A 181 -19.09 -6.54 3.52
C ASN A 181 -19.62 -7.98 3.37
N LEU A 182 -19.30 -8.87 4.31
CA LEU A 182 -19.83 -10.23 4.39
C LEU A 182 -21.37 -10.25 4.48
N MET A 183 -21.98 -9.36 5.27
CA MET A 183 -23.44 -9.27 5.37
C MET A 183 -24.10 -8.81 4.07
N LYS A 184 -23.44 -7.95 3.29
CA LYS A 184 -23.94 -7.47 2.00
C LYS A 184 -23.81 -8.53 0.90
N ASN A 185 -22.72 -9.29 0.91
CA ASN A 185 -22.35 -10.17 -0.20
C ASN A 185 -22.66 -11.65 0.03
N ARG A 186 -22.83 -12.10 1.28
CA ARG A 186 -23.25 -13.47 1.57
C ARG A 186 -24.77 -13.56 1.41
N PRO A 187 -25.31 -14.39 0.49
CA PRO A 187 -26.75 -14.52 0.34
C PRO A 187 -27.36 -14.99 1.66
N ILE A 188 -28.26 -14.19 2.23
CA ILE A 188 -29.08 -14.59 3.37
C ILE A 188 -29.85 -15.84 2.91
N ARG A 189 -29.42 -17.04 3.37
CA ARG A 189 -30.30 -18.20 3.34
C ARG A 189 -31.49 -17.85 4.23
N ARG A 190 -32.58 -17.38 3.62
CA ARG A 190 -33.88 -17.35 4.29
C ARG A 190 -34.23 -18.79 4.61
N VAL A 191 -33.88 -19.27 5.80
CA VAL A 191 -34.51 -20.45 6.36
C VAL A 191 -35.91 -20.00 6.77
N HIS A 192 -36.82 -19.99 5.81
CA HIS A 192 -38.25 -19.93 6.05
C HIS A 192 -38.88 -20.90 5.07
N GLU A 193 -39.10 -22.13 5.56
CA GLU A 193 -40.31 -22.92 5.41
C GLU A 193 -39.99 -24.38 5.75
N GLN A 194 -40.37 -24.78 6.97
CA GLN A 194 -41.19 -25.97 7.27
C GLN A 194 -41.06 -26.34 8.75
N CYS A 195 -41.76 -25.57 9.59
CA CYS A 195 -42.39 -26.11 10.80
C CYS A 195 -43.85 -25.67 10.78
N LYS A 196 -44.62 -26.33 9.90
CA LYS A 196 -46.04 -26.55 10.12
C LYS A 196 -46.24 -28.06 10.07
N SER A 197 -46.34 -28.67 11.25
CA SER A 197 -47.15 -29.86 11.46
C SER A 197 -47.79 -29.76 12.83
#